data_AF-A0A1V5IHA1-F1
#
_entry.id   AF-A0A1V5IHA1-F1
#
_cell.length_a   1.000
_cell.length_b   1.000
_cell.length_c   1.000
_cell.angle_alpha   90.00
_cell.angle_beta   90.00
_cell.angle_gamma   90.00
#
_symmetry.space_group_name_H-M   'P 1'
#
loop_
_entity.id
_entity.type
_entity.pdbx_description
1 polymer ?
#
loop_
_entity_poly.entity_id
_entity_poly.type
_entity_poly.pdbx_seq_one_letter_code
_entity_poly.pdbx_strand_id
1 'polypeptide(L)'
;MPGYGMAQAHAAPEVARLADLLERRGKRVRFAVHPVAGRMPGHMHVLLAEAEVEYEKLFEMKDINDDFAATDAVLVVGACDVVNPAAIRTEGTPISGMPILRAHEAGAVIVANLDEKPGYSGVDNPLYDDPKALLLFGDAKDTVERLIVGLESAAEAAPAAPAADDPQSRSLAALAAAESVIIVPGYGMAQAHAAPEVARLADLLERRGKRVRFAVHPVAGRMPGHMHVLLAEAEVEYEKLFEMKDINDDFAATDAVLVVGACDVVNPAAIRTEGTPISGMPILRAHEAGAVIVANLDEKPGYSGVDNPLYDDPKALLLFGDAKDTVERLIVGLESAAEG
;
A
#
# COMPACT_ATOMS: atom_id res chain seq x y z
N MET A 1 -17.09 8.11 -5.45
CA MET A 1 -18.04 9.24 -5.52
C MET A 1 -18.96 9.21 -4.32
N PRO A 2 -18.69 10.04 -3.30
CA PRO A 2 -19.50 10.10 -2.09
C PRO A 2 -20.81 10.86 -2.35
N GLY A 3 -21.88 10.42 -1.71
CA GLY A 3 -23.19 11.08 -1.75
C GLY A 3 -23.90 11.05 -0.40
N TYR A 4 -25.14 11.55 -0.37
CA TYR A 4 -25.86 11.68 0.89
C TYR A 4 -26.17 10.33 1.56
N GLY A 5 -26.34 9.26 0.80
CA GLY A 5 -26.50 7.91 1.37
C GLY A 5 -25.25 7.43 2.14
N MET A 6 -24.04 7.82 1.71
CA MET A 6 -22.81 7.56 2.46
C MET A 6 -22.83 8.25 3.82
N ALA A 7 -23.30 9.51 3.85
CA ALA A 7 -23.42 10.27 5.09
C ALA A 7 -24.46 9.68 6.04
N GLN A 8 -25.61 9.23 5.52
CA GLN A 8 -26.65 8.60 6.34
C GLN A 8 -26.20 7.28 6.95
N ALA A 9 -25.43 6.49 6.21
CA ALA A 9 -24.88 5.23 6.67
C ALA A 9 -23.64 5.39 7.56
N HIS A 10 -23.14 6.63 7.76
CA HIS A 10 -21.86 6.89 8.42
C HIS A 10 -20.68 6.14 7.79
N ALA A 11 -20.69 5.99 6.46
CA ALA A 11 -19.77 5.12 5.71
C ALA A 11 -18.43 5.78 5.33
N ALA A 12 -18.19 7.04 5.73
CA ALA A 12 -16.98 7.77 5.32
C ALA A 12 -15.67 7.08 5.76
N PRO A 13 -15.55 6.55 7.00
CA PRO A 13 -14.36 5.80 7.42
C PRO A 13 -14.12 4.54 6.57
N GLU A 14 -15.16 3.80 6.24
CA GLU A 14 -15.06 2.59 5.43
C GLU A 14 -14.69 2.92 3.99
N VAL A 15 -15.20 4.01 3.43
CA VAL A 15 -14.80 4.47 2.10
C VAL A 15 -13.32 4.89 2.09
N ALA A 16 -12.82 5.57 3.13
CA ALA A 16 -11.40 5.89 3.26
C ALA A 16 -10.55 4.61 3.35
N ARG A 17 -10.92 3.66 4.23
CA ARG A 17 -10.25 2.36 4.34
C ARG A 17 -10.23 1.59 3.01
N LEU A 18 -11.32 1.61 2.26
CA LEU A 18 -11.39 0.98 0.93
C LEU A 18 -10.45 1.66 -0.07
N ALA A 19 -10.36 2.99 -0.05
CA ALA A 19 -9.42 3.73 -0.89
C ALA A 19 -7.97 3.33 -0.59
N ASP A 20 -7.58 3.33 0.69
CA ASP A 20 -6.23 2.92 1.09
C ASP A 20 -5.95 1.46 0.70
N LEU A 21 -6.93 0.57 0.86
CA LEU A 21 -6.81 -0.83 0.46
C LEU A 21 -6.56 -0.99 -1.05
N LEU A 22 -7.25 -0.20 -1.87
CA LEU A 22 -7.06 -0.20 -3.33
C LEU A 22 -5.70 0.40 -3.71
N GLU A 23 -5.24 1.45 -3.03
CA GLU A 23 -3.93 2.05 -3.24
C GLU A 23 -2.79 1.10 -2.83
N ARG A 24 -2.91 0.41 -1.71
CA ARG A 24 -1.99 -0.68 -1.31
C ARG A 24 -1.93 -1.80 -2.35
N ARG A 25 -2.95 -1.93 -3.20
CA ARG A 25 -3.00 -2.84 -4.36
C ARG A 25 -2.57 -2.19 -5.68
N GLY A 26 -1.85 -1.08 -5.62
CA GLY A 26 -1.26 -0.38 -6.77
C GLY A 26 -2.29 0.33 -7.66
N LYS A 27 -3.50 0.59 -7.16
CA LYS A 27 -4.51 1.36 -7.89
C LYS A 27 -4.36 2.84 -7.58
N ARG A 28 -4.59 3.70 -8.58
CA ARG A 28 -4.69 5.15 -8.37
C ARG A 28 -6.13 5.49 -7.99
N VAL A 29 -6.36 5.90 -6.75
CA VAL A 29 -7.70 6.24 -6.24
C VAL A 29 -7.86 7.75 -6.16
N ARG A 30 -9.03 8.25 -6.59
CA ARG A 30 -9.39 9.68 -6.54
C ARG A 30 -10.84 9.83 -6.13
N PHE A 31 -11.13 10.86 -5.34
CA PHE A 31 -12.47 11.18 -4.87
C PHE A 31 -13.06 12.32 -5.70
N ALA A 32 -13.94 11.97 -6.63
CA ALA A 32 -14.75 12.96 -7.33
C ALA A 32 -15.90 13.43 -6.43
N VAL A 33 -15.87 14.68 -6.01
CA VAL A 33 -16.84 15.27 -5.08
C VAL A 33 -17.72 16.30 -5.80
N HIS A 34 -19.03 16.06 -5.80
CA HIS A 34 -19.98 17.02 -6.31
C HIS A 34 -20.28 18.10 -5.24
N PRO A 35 -20.33 19.40 -5.58
CA PRO A 35 -20.48 20.47 -4.58
C PRO A 35 -21.79 20.42 -3.80
N VAL A 36 -22.83 19.81 -4.38
CA VAL A 36 -24.14 19.60 -3.74
C VAL A 36 -24.42 18.13 -3.40
N ALA A 37 -23.38 17.28 -3.33
CA ALA A 37 -23.52 15.96 -2.73
C ALA A 37 -23.73 16.14 -1.21
N GLY A 38 -24.96 15.93 -0.72
CA GLY A 38 -25.32 16.06 0.69
C GLY A 38 -26.46 17.04 0.97
N ARG A 39 -26.58 17.49 2.23
CA ARG A 39 -27.59 18.46 2.66
C ARG A 39 -27.07 19.90 2.78
N MET A 40 -25.77 20.10 2.63
CA MET A 40 -25.11 21.42 2.66
C MET A 40 -23.93 21.43 1.69
N PRO A 41 -23.55 22.60 1.13
CA PRO A 41 -22.35 22.73 0.32
C PRO A 41 -21.11 22.23 1.07
N GLY A 42 -20.26 21.47 0.38
CA GLY A 42 -19.03 20.94 0.97
C GLY A 42 -19.22 19.78 1.95
N HIS A 43 -20.43 19.28 2.17
CA HIS A 43 -20.70 18.22 3.14
C HIS A 43 -19.80 16.99 2.98
N MET A 44 -19.61 16.50 1.74
CA MET A 44 -18.72 15.35 1.51
C MET A 44 -17.25 15.66 1.77
N HIS A 45 -16.78 16.89 1.54
CA HIS A 45 -15.40 17.27 1.85
C HIS A 45 -15.14 17.18 3.35
N VAL A 46 -16.10 17.62 4.17
CA VAL A 46 -16.00 17.53 5.64
C VAL A 46 -15.93 16.07 6.07
N LEU A 47 -16.86 15.23 5.62
CA LEU A 47 -16.88 13.82 6.02
C LEU A 47 -15.64 13.04 5.57
N LEU A 48 -15.13 13.33 4.37
CA LEU A 48 -13.90 12.70 3.89
C LEU A 48 -12.66 13.20 4.64
N ALA A 49 -12.62 14.49 5.01
CA ALA A 49 -11.55 15.03 5.84
C ALA A 49 -11.58 14.47 7.27
N GLU A 50 -12.76 14.29 7.87
CA GLU A 50 -12.93 13.62 9.16
C GLU A 50 -12.51 12.14 9.12
N ALA A 51 -12.64 11.51 7.95
CA ALA A 51 -12.14 10.16 7.68
C ALA A 51 -10.67 10.14 7.22
N GLU A 52 -9.92 11.23 7.41
CA GLU A 52 -8.48 11.35 7.13
C GLU A 52 -8.09 11.15 5.66
N VAL A 53 -9.02 11.38 4.72
CA VAL A 53 -8.68 11.36 3.28
C VAL A 53 -7.85 12.59 2.93
N GLU A 54 -6.69 12.35 2.34
CA GLU A 54 -5.76 13.40 1.90
C GLU A 54 -6.42 14.38 0.93
N TYR A 55 -6.21 15.68 1.17
CA TYR A 55 -6.82 16.75 0.39
C TYR A 55 -6.50 16.66 -1.10
N GLU A 56 -5.29 16.25 -1.47
CA GLU A 56 -4.85 16.11 -2.86
C GLU A 56 -5.63 15.04 -3.64
N LYS A 57 -6.33 14.13 -2.94
CA LYS A 57 -7.17 13.10 -3.54
C LYS A 57 -8.60 13.58 -3.79
N LEU A 58 -8.97 14.77 -3.30
CA LEU A 58 -10.32 15.33 -3.42
C LEU A 58 -10.40 16.26 -4.65
N PHE A 59 -11.19 15.86 -5.63
CA PHE A 59 -11.36 16.60 -6.88
C PHE A 59 -12.78 17.10 -7.04
N GLU A 60 -12.91 18.39 -7.36
CA GLU A 60 -14.19 18.95 -7.78
C GLU A 60 -14.52 18.49 -9.20
N MET A 61 -15.81 18.53 -9.53
CA MET A 61 -16.34 18.13 -10.84
C MET A 61 -15.61 18.76 -12.03
N LYS A 62 -15.21 20.03 -11.94
CA LYS A 62 -14.51 20.76 -13.02
C LYS A 62 -13.11 20.18 -13.30
N ASP A 63 -12.49 19.55 -12.30
CA ASP A 63 -11.11 19.06 -12.35
C ASP A 63 -11.03 17.57 -12.70
N ILE A 64 -12.14 16.83 -12.62
CA ILE A 64 -12.15 15.36 -12.80
C ILE A 64 -13.13 14.84 -13.86
N ASN A 65 -14.08 15.65 -14.34
CA ASN A 65 -15.09 15.13 -15.27
C ASN A 65 -14.52 14.62 -16.60
N ASP A 66 -13.46 15.26 -17.11
CA ASP A 66 -12.85 14.87 -18.38
C ASP A 66 -12.07 13.55 -18.29
N ASP A 67 -11.80 13.06 -17.07
CA ASP A 67 -11.05 11.84 -16.84
C ASP A 67 -11.92 10.58 -16.79
N PHE A 68 -13.25 10.71 -16.69
CA PHE A 68 -14.13 9.55 -16.50
C PHE A 68 -14.03 8.57 -17.67
N ALA A 69 -13.97 9.05 -18.90
CA ALA A 69 -13.81 8.21 -20.09
C ALA A 69 -12.53 7.35 -20.08
N ALA A 70 -11.48 7.78 -19.37
CA ALA A 70 -10.22 7.05 -19.21
C ALA A 70 -10.13 6.28 -17.87
N THR A 71 -11.19 6.28 -17.07
CA THR A 71 -11.21 5.65 -15.75
C THR A 71 -11.76 4.22 -15.85
N ASP A 72 -10.99 3.24 -15.38
CA ASP A 72 -11.36 1.82 -15.45
C ASP A 72 -12.65 1.50 -14.69
N ALA A 73 -12.78 2.03 -13.48
CA ALA A 73 -13.93 1.78 -12.61
C ALA A 73 -14.27 2.99 -11.74
N VAL A 74 -15.56 3.25 -11.56
CA VAL A 74 -16.10 4.26 -10.63
C VAL A 74 -16.95 3.57 -9.57
N LEU A 75 -16.66 3.84 -8.29
CA LEU A 75 -17.52 3.46 -7.18
C LEU A 75 -18.41 4.65 -6.76
N VAL A 76 -19.72 4.50 -6.91
CA VAL A 76 -20.74 5.43 -6.44
C VAL A 76 -21.20 4.97 -5.06
N VAL A 77 -21.06 5.81 -4.03
CA VAL A 77 -21.42 5.47 -2.64
C VAL A 77 -22.48 6.45 -2.16
N GLY A 78 -23.73 6.01 -2.13
CA GLY A 78 -24.86 6.82 -1.70
C GLY A 78 -25.15 8.08 -2.52
N ALA A 79 -24.72 8.14 -3.78
CA ALA A 79 -24.98 9.27 -4.68
C ALA A 79 -25.97 8.87 -5.78
N CYS A 80 -27.04 9.64 -5.95
CA CYS A 80 -28.06 9.37 -6.97
C CYS A 80 -28.15 10.52 -7.97
N ASP A 81 -28.76 11.65 -7.60
CA ASP A 81 -29.01 12.76 -8.54
C ASP A 81 -27.73 13.37 -9.12
N VAL A 82 -26.67 13.49 -8.32
CA VAL A 82 -25.40 14.10 -8.74
C VAL A 82 -24.57 13.26 -9.71
N VAL A 83 -24.99 12.02 -9.96
CA VAL A 83 -24.41 11.12 -10.97
C VAL A 83 -25.42 10.73 -12.05
N ASN A 84 -26.63 11.30 -12.03
CA ASN A 84 -27.77 10.87 -12.83
C ASN A 84 -27.70 11.42 -14.27
N PRO A 85 -27.47 10.59 -15.31
CA PRO A 85 -27.34 11.05 -16.69
C PRO A 85 -28.63 11.67 -17.27
N ALA A 86 -29.79 11.48 -16.65
CA ALA A 86 -31.03 12.15 -17.06
C ALA A 86 -30.91 13.68 -16.97
N ALA A 87 -30.03 14.21 -16.12
CA ALA A 87 -29.72 15.63 -16.08
C ALA A 87 -29.18 16.17 -17.43
N ILE A 88 -28.51 15.32 -18.21
CA ILE A 88 -27.95 15.67 -19.53
C ILE A 88 -28.91 15.25 -20.65
N ARG A 89 -29.55 14.09 -20.51
CA ARG A 89 -30.26 13.39 -21.59
C ARG A 89 -31.77 13.66 -21.63
N THR A 90 -32.35 14.12 -20.53
CA THR A 90 -33.80 14.19 -20.35
C THR A 90 -34.25 15.61 -19.99
N GLU A 91 -34.80 16.30 -20.97
CA GLU A 91 -35.37 17.63 -20.78
C GLU A 91 -36.63 17.61 -19.91
N GLY A 92 -36.90 18.73 -19.23
CA GLY A 92 -38.15 18.94 -18.48
C GLY A 92 -38.22 18.26 -17.12
N THR A 93 -37.14 17.60 -16.69
CA THR A 93 -37.01 17.03 -15.33
C THR A 93 -36.46 18.08 -14.34
N PRO A 94 -36.68 17.92 -13.02
CA PRO A 94 -36.09 18.80 -12.00
C PRO A 94 -34.56 18.91 -12.02
N ILE A 95 -33.86 17.95 -12.64
CA ILE A 95 -32.39 17.93 -12.77
C ILE A 95 -31.91 18.26 -14.19
N SER A 96 -32.81 18.60 -15.12
CA SER A 96 -32.45 18.94 -16.50
C SER A 96 -31.47 20.12 -16.54
N GLY A 97 -30.29 19.92 -17.12
CA GLY A 97 -29.21 20.89 -17.18
C GLY A 97 -28.38 21.02 -15.90
N MET A 98 -28.69 20.25 -14.86
CA MET A 98 -27.87 20.20 -13.65
C MET A 98 -26.51 19.58 -14.00
N PRO A 99 -25.38 20.21 -13.63
CA PRO A 99 -24.09 19.57 -13.74
C PRO A 99 -24.05 18.29 -12.90
N ILE A 100 -23.41 17.26 -13.42
CA ILE A 100 -23.24 15.96 -12.74
C ILE A 100 -21.79 15.50 -12.85
N LEU A 101 -21.41 14.60 -11.95
CA LEU A 101 -20.24 13.77 -12.14
C LEU A 101 -20.54 12.70 -13.21
N ARG A 102 -19.72 12.65 -14.27
CA ARG A 102 -19.97 11.80 -15.45
C ARG A 102 -19.57 10.33 -15.24
N ALA A 103 -20.01 9.72 -14.14
CA ALA A 103 -19.76 8.31 -13.82
C ALA A 103 -20.10 7.37 -14.98
N HIS A 104 -21.17 7.68 -15.71
CA HIS A 104 -21.64 6.94 -16.87
C HIS A 104 -20.68 6.96 -18.08
N GLU A 105 -19.55 7.66 -18.04
CA GLU A 105 -18.51 7.61 -19.08
C GLU A 105 -17.40 6.61 -18.75
N ALA A 106 -17.31 6.14 -17.50
CA ALA A 106 -16.28 5.19 -17.07
C ALA A 106 -16.44 3.78 -17.66
N GLY A 107 -15.37 2.98 -17.61
CA GLY A 107 -15.33 1.61 -18.10
C GLY A 107 -16.32 0.69 -17.36
N ALA A 108 -16.30 0.73 -16.03
CA ALA A 108 -17.27 0.07 -15.15
C ALA A 108 -17.80 1.05 -14.09
N VAL A 109 -19.04 0.84 -13.65
CA VAL A 109 -19.64 1.64 -12.57
C VAL A 109 -20.18 0.70 -11.51
N ILE A 110 -19.74 0.84 -10.27
CA ILE A 110 -20.23 0.07 -9.12
C ILE A 110 -21.09 1.01 -8.30
N VAL A 111 -22.33 0.61 -8.00
CA VAL A 111 -23.30 1.44 -7.28
C VAL A 111 -23.59 0.81 -5.93
N ALA A 112 -23.07 1.43 -4.87
CA ALA A 112 -23.35 1.12 -3.46
C ALA A 112 -24.37 2.12 -2.90
N ASN A 113 -25.62 1.99 -3.37
CA ASN A 113 -26.76 2.81 -2.94
C ASN A 113 -27.80 1.94 -2.22
N LEU A 114 -28.73 2.57 -1.49
CA LEU A 114 -29.74 1.83 -0.73
C LEU A 114 -30.65 0.97 -1.60
N ASP A 115 -31.14 1.54 -2.69
CA ASP A 115 -32.03 0.90 -3.66
C ASP A 115 -31.98 1.64 -5.01
N GLU A 116 -32.79 1.20 -5.96
CA GLU A 116 -32.92 1.79 -7.30
C GLU A 116 -33.80 3.05 -7.35
N LYS A 117 -34.43 3.42 -6.22
CA LYS A 117 -35.43 4.49 -6.23
C LYS A 117 -34.76 5.83 -6.55
N PRO A 118 -35.52 6.76 -7.14
CA PRO A 118 -35.07 8.12 -7.34
C PRO A 118 -34.50 8.77 -6.09
N GLY A 119 -33.52 9.66 -6.31
CA GLY A 119 -32.97 10.51 -5.28
C GLY A 119 -33.95 11.61 -4.84
N TYR A 120 -33.39 12.71 -4.36
CA TYR A 120 -34.17 13.87 -3.92
C TYR A 120 -35.00 14.47 -5.08
N SER A 121 -34.51 14.37 -6.30
CA SER A 121 -35.18 14.91 -7.49
C SER A 121 -36.48 14.20 -7.88
N GLY A 122 -36.69 12.97 -7.41
CA GLY A 122 -37.79 12.12 -7.89
C GLY A 122 -37.63 11.61 -9.33
N VAL A 123 -36.45 11.79 -9.94
CA VAL A 123 -36.13 11.34 -11.30
C VAL A 123 -35.40 9.99 -11.26
N ASP A 124 -35.90 9.03 -12.03
CA ASP A 124 -35.24 7.73 -12.20
C ASP A 124 -33.82 7.90 -12.75
N ASN A 125 -32.91 7.02 -12.34
CA ASN A 125 -31.51 7.12 -12.72
C ASN A 125 -31.16 6.10 -13.82
N PRO A 126 -31.10 6.50 -15.11
CA PRO A 126 -30.79 5.59 -16.21
C PRO A 126 -29.35 5.05 -16.16
N LEU A 127 -28.50 5.53 -15.24
CA LEU A 127 -27.22 4.86 -14.93
C LEU A 127 -27.44 3.43 -14.44
N TYR A 128 -28.55 3.14 -13.75
CA TYR A 128 -28.81 1.82 -13.19
C TYR A 128 -29.22 0.79 -14.24
N ASP A 129 -29.71 1.26 -15.40
CA ASP A 129 -30.02 0.42 -16.56
C ASP A 129 -28.81 0.19 -17.47
N ASP A 130 -27.67 0.87 -17.22
CA ASP A 130 -26.47 0.72 -18.03
C ASP A 130 -25.86 -0.68 -17.80
N PRO A 131 -25.59 -1.48 -18.85
CA PRO A 131 -25.01 -2.82 -18.69
C PRO A 131 -23.66 -2.85 -17.96
N LYS A 132 -22.93 -1.73 -17.89
CA LYS A 132 -21.67 -1.62 -17.13
C LYS A 132 -21.86 -1.26 -15.66
N ALA A 133 -23.10 -1.01 -15.24
CA ALA A 133 -23.44 -0.73 -13.85
C ALA A 133 -23.62 -2.03 -13.06
N LEU A 134 -22.80 -2.21 -12.04
CA LEU A 134 -22.91 -3.27 -11.05
C LEU A 134 -23.63 -2.72 -9.82
N LEU A 135 -24.89 -3.13 -9.65
CA LEU A 135 -25.76 -2.64 -8.59
C LEU A 135 -25.59 -3.48 -7.33
N LEU A 136 -25.03 -2.87 -6.29
CA LEU A 136 -24.83 -3.46 -4.97
C LEU A 136 -25.74 -2.78 -3.97
N PHE A 137 -27.04 -3.02 -4.09
CA PHE A 137 -28.02 -2.36 -3.24
C PHE A 137 -27.95 -2.81 -1.78
N GLY A 138 -28.19 -1.87 -0.87
CA GLY A 138 -28.18 -2.06 0.57
C GLY A 138 -27.61 -0.85 1.30
N ASP A 139 -27.45 -0.96 2.62
CA ASP A 139 -26.77 0.08 3.38
C ASP A 139 -25.36 0.32 2.80
N ALA A 140 -25.00 1.60 2.64
CA ALA A 140 -23.77 1.98 1.96
C ALA A 140 -22.53 1.54 2.75
N LYS A 141 -22.58 1.60 4.08
CA LYS A 141 -21.49 1.15 4.95
C LYS A 141 -21.32 -0.37 4.82
N ASP A 142 -22.38 -1.13 5.02
CA ASP A 142 -22.35 -2.60 4.92
C ASP A 142 -21.87 -3.07 3.53
N THR A 143 -22.24 -2.34 2.48
CA THR A 143 -21.82 -2.67 1.12
C THR A 143 -20.34 -2.40 0.90
N VAL A 144 -19.83 -1.26 1.39
CA VAL A 144 -18.40 -0.94 1.33
C VAL A 144 -17.59 -1.91 2.19
N GLU A 145 -18.07 -2.28 3.37
CA GLU A 145 -17.43 -3.32 4.21
C GLU A 145 -17.38 -4.67 3.51
N ARG A 146 -18.48 -5.10 2.86
CA ARG A 146 -18.48 -6.34 2.06
C ARG A 146 -17.52 -6.27 0.88
N LEU A 147 -17.34 -5.11 0.26
CA LEU A 147 -16.32 -4.92 -0.79
C LEU A 147 -14.91 -5.01 -0.22
N ILE A 148 -14.64 -4.41 0.95
CA ILE A 148 -13.36 -4.50 1.65
C ILE A 148 -13.06 -5.96 1.97
N VAL A 149 -13.98 -6.65 2.66
CA VAL A 149 -13.85 -8.07 3.01
C VAL A 149 -13.70 -8.90 1.74
N GLY A 150 -14.50 -8.63 0.70
CA GLY A 150 -14.39 -9.32 -0.58
C GLY A 150 -13.04 -9.12 -1.26
N LEU A 151 -12.43 -7.94 -1.15
CA LEU A 151 -11.10 -7.64 -1.70
C LEU A 151 -9.96 -8.20 -0.83
N GLU A 152 -10.12 -8.19 0.48
CA GLU A 152 -9.23 -8.83 1.46
C GLU A 152 -9.25 -10.35 1.27
N SER A 153 -10.43 -10.95 1.26
CA SER A 153 -10.61 -12.38 1.00
C SER A 153 -10.36 -12.77 -0.45
N ALA A 154 -10.53 -11.89 -1.45
CA ALA A 154 -10.03 -12.14 -2.80
C ALA A 154 -8.51 -12.02 -2.88
N ALA A 155 -7.83 -11.42 -1.90
CA ALA A 155 -6.38 -11.58 -1.76
C ALA A 155 -5.98 -12.84 -0.98
N GLU A 156 -6.89 -13.41 -0.17
CA GLU A 156 -6.73 -14.74 0.45
C GLU A 156 -7.14 -15.89 -0.49
N ALA A 157 -8.05 -15.66 -1.45
CA ALA A 157 -8.65 -16.65 -2.34
C ALA A 157 -8.31 -16.47 -3.82
N ALA A 158 -7.75 -15.33 -4.23
CA ALA A 158 -6.92 -15.37 -5.41
C ALA A 158 -5.61 -16.04 -4.98
N PRO A 159 -5.16 -17.12 -5.66
CA PRO A 159 -3.73 -17.19 -5.83
C PRO A 159 -3.36 -15.83 -6.42
N ALA A 160 -2.45 -15.08 -5.80
CA ALA A 160 -1.59 -14.23 -6.60
C ALA A 160 -1.14 -15.16 -7.73
N ALA A 161 -1.71 -14.99 -8.92
CA ALA A 161 -1.29 -15.77 -10.06
C ALA A 161 0.23 -15.61 -10.06
N PRO A 162 1.02 -16.69 -10.05
CA PRO A 162 2.46 -16.55 -10.05
C PRO A 162 2.81 -15.91 -11.39
N ALA A 163 2.87 -14.58 -11.43
CA ALA A 163 3.75 -13.90 -12.33
C ALA A 163 5.11 -14.29 -11.78
N ALA A 164 5.71 -15.31 -12.37
CA ALA A 164 6.99 -15.89 -11.97
C ALA A 164 8.17 -14.90 -12.10
N ASP A 165 7.92 -13.59 -12.07
CA ASP A 165 8.91 -12.53 -12.24
C ASP A 165 8.61 -11.22 -11.48
N ASP A 166 7.58 -11.13 -10.63
CA ASP A 166 7.42 -9.93 -9.78
C ASP A 166 8.33 -9.98 -8.53
N PRO A 167 8.84 -8.84 -8.03
CA PRO A 167 9.77 -8.81 -6.90
C PRO A 167 9.22 -9.44 -5.61
N GLN A 168 7.91 -9.34 -5.34
CA GLN A 168 7.29 -9.91 -4.15
C GLN A 168 7.34 -11.44 -4.20
N SER A 169 6.89 -12.03 -5.31
CA SER A 169 6.90 -13.49 -5.51
C SER A 169 8.32 -14.06 -5.46
N ARG A 170 9.29 -13.37 -6.09
CA ARG A 170 10.71 -13.76 -6.02
C ARG A 170 11.28 -13.66 -4.61
N SER A 171 10.87 -12.66 -3.84
CA SER A 171 11.30 -12.49 -2.43
C SER A 171 10.75 -13.59 -1.54
N LEU A 172 9.47 -13.93 -1.70
CA LEU A 172 8.84 -15.05 -1.01
C LEU A 172 9.51 -16.38 -1.35
N ALA A 173 9.81 -16.63 -2.63
CA ALA A 173 10.52 -17.82 -3.07
C ALA A 173 11.95 -17.88 -2.48
N ALA A 174 12.67 -16.76 -2.46
CA ALA A 174 14.01 -16.69 -1.87
C ALA A 174 13.97 -16.96 -0.35
N LEU A 175 13.05 -16.33 0.38
CA LEU A 175 12.89 -16.56 1.82
C LEU A 175 12.42 -17.99 2.11
N ALA A 176 11.55 -18.57 1.30
CA ALA A 176 11.06 -19.94 1.44
C ALA A 176 12.18 -20.97 1.21
N ALA A 177 13.05 -20.75 0.22
CA ALA A 177 14.16 -21.63 -0.11
C ALA A 177 15.39 -21.48 0.82
N ALA A 178 15.59 -20.30 1.43
CA ALA A 178 16.75 -20.03 2.28
C ALA A 178 16.78 -20.89 3.54
N GLU A 179 17.96 -21.41 3.91
CA GLU A 179 18.20 -22.04 5.21
C GLU A 179 18.75 -21.01 6.22
N SER A 180 19.43 -19.97 5.71
CA SER A 180 20.05 -18.89 6.48
C SER A 180 19.58 -17.51 6.01
N VAL A 181 19.13 -16.68 6.97
CA VAL A 181 18.64 -15.33 6.72
C VAL A 181 19.33 -14.33 7.64
N ILE A 182 19.83 -13.24 7.06
CA ILE A 182 20.31 -12.08 7.83
C ILE A 182 19.38 -10.89 7.59
N ILE A 183 18.88 -10.29 8.66
CA ILE A 183 18.07 -9.07 8.62
C ILE A 183 18.95 -7.86 8.93
N VAL A 184 18.93 -6.85 8.06
CA VAL A 184 19.68 -5.60 8.19
C VAL A 184 18.70 -4.45 8.43
N PRO A 185 18.45 -4.05 9.69
CA PRO A 185 17.56 -2.94 10.01
C PRO A 185 18.23 -1.59 9.78
N GLY A 186 17.44 -0.59 9.39
CA GLY A 186 17.89 0.79 9.21
C GLY A 186 16.87 1.83 9.65
N TYR A 187 17.14 3.09 9.31
CA TYR A 187 16.31 4.21 9.75
C TYR A 187 14.87 4.17 9.23
N GLY A 188 14.63 3.64 8.02
CA GLY A 188 13.28 3.47 7.48
C GLY A 188 12.41 2.53 8.32
N MET A 189 13.01 1.50 8.95
CA MET A 189 12.30 0.64 9.89
C MET A 189 11.82 1.42 11.12
N ALA A 190 12.65 2.33 11.63
CA ALA A 190 12.30 3.20 12.74
C ALA A 190 11.18 4.19 12.36
N GLN A 191 11.28 4.80 11.17
CA GLN A 191 10.29 5.77 10.68
C GLN A 191 8.92 5.12 10.46
N ALA A 192 8.90 3.88 9.94
CA ALA A 192 7.67 3.13 9.71
C ALA A 192 7.11 2.43 10.96
N HIS A 193 7.80 2.51 12.11
CA HIS A 193 7.48 1.75 13.31
C HIS A 193 7.37 0.23 13.06
N ALA A 194 8.25 -0.32 12.22
CA ALA A 194 8.18 -1.68 11.70
C ALA A 194 8.92 -2.75 12.53
N ALA A 195 9.54 -2.37 13.66
CA ALA A 195 10.32 -3.30 14.48
C ALA A 195 9.50 -4.52 14.97
N PRO A 196 8.22 -4.37 15.42
CA PRO A 196 7.39 -5.50 15.81
C PRO A 196 7.12 -6.49 14.65
N GLU A 197 6.84 -5.98 13.46
CA GLU A 197 6.60 -6.82 12.27
C GLU A 197 7.87 -7.54 11.84
N VAL A 198 9.02 -6.87 11.91
CA VAL A 198 10.32 -7.50 11.62
C VAL A 198 10.62 -8.63 12.62
N ALA A 199 10.36 -8.44 13.90
CA ALA A 199 10.48 -9.49 14.91
C ALA A 199 9.55 -10.67 14.62
N ARG A 200 8.28 -10.38 14.29
CA ARG A 200 7.28 -11.39 13.92
C ARG A 200 7.69 -12.20 12.68
N LEU A 201 8.27 -11.55 11.68
CA LEU A 201 8.82 -12.21 10.49
C LEU A 201 10.00 -13.12 10.83
N ALA A 202 10.92 -12.64 11.69
CA ALA A 202 12.05 -13.44 12.15
C ALA A 202 11.57 -14.72 12.86
N ASP A 203 10.65 -14.59 13.82
CA ASP A 203 10.08 -15.73 14.54
C ASP A 203 9.36 -16.70 13.58
N LEU A 204 8.65 -16.17 12.59
CA LEU A 204 7.97 -16.98 11.59
C LEU A 204 8.94 -17.81 10.74
N LEU A 205 10.06 -17.21 10.32
CA LEU A 205 11.11 -17.89 9.58
C LEU A 205 11.81 -18.95 10.43
N GLU A 206 12.06 -18.66 11.71
CA GLU A 206 12.64 -19.62 12.67
C GLU A 206 11.71 -20.79 12.97
N ARG A 207 10.39 -20.55 13.10
CA ARG A 207 9.39 -21.63 13.21
C ARG A 207 9.39 -22.55 12.00
N ARG A 208 9.89 -22.08 10.84
CA ARG A 208 10.12 -22.88 9.63
C ARG A 208 11.53 -23.50 9.55
N GLY A 209 12.28 -23.51 10.65
CA GLY A 209 13.58 -24.15 10.75
C GLY A 209 14.74 -23.36 10.16
N LYS A 210 14.54 -22.07 9.84
CA LYS A 210 15.58 -21.21 9.25
C LYS A 210 16.44 -20.59 10.35
N ARG A 211 17.73 -20.39 10.06
CA ARG A 211 18.64 -19.65 10.94
C ARG A 211 18.52 -18.15 10.66
N VAL A 212 17.89 -17.40 11.57
CA VAL A 212 17.69 -15.95 11.43
C VAL A 212 18.63 -15.18 12.36
N ARG A 213 19.30 -14.15 11.84
CA ARG A 213 20.20 -13.27 12.61
C ARG A 213 20.00 -11.83 12.18
N PHE A 214 20.27 -10.89 13.09
CA PHE A 214 20.22 -9.46 12.83
C PHE A 214 21.63 -8.91 12.74
N ALA A 215 21.92 -8.19 11.65
CA ALA A 215 23.19 -7.51 11.47
C ALA A 215 23.01 -6.01 11.68
N VAL A 216 23.50 -5.51 12.81
CA VAL A 216 23.33 -4.10 13.20
C VAL A 216 24.59 -3.32 12.83
N HIS A 217 24.40 -2.30 12.00
CA HIS A 217 25.48 -1.36 11.70
C HIS A 217 25.62 -0.32 12.84
N PRO A 218 26.84 0.05 13.27
CA PRO A 218 27.04 0.96 14.42
C PRO A 218 26.41 2.35 14.24
N VAL A 219 26.23 2.80 12.99
CA VAL A 219 25.57 4.07 12.65
C VAL A 219 24.22 3.90 11.95
N ALA A 220 23.59 2.72 12.02
CA ALA A 220 22.22 2.57 11.55
C ALA A 220 21.25 3.42 12.41
N GLY A 221 20.38 4.18 11.74
CA GLY A 221 19.42 5.08 12.40
C GLY A 221 19.93 6.51 12.54
N ARG A 222 19.45 7.20 13.58
CA ARG A 222 19.75 8.62 13.89
C ARG A 222 20.41 8.85 15.24
N MET A 223 20.67 7.78 16.00
CA MET A 223 21.36 7.84 17.29
C MET A 223 22.23 6.58 17.47
N PRO A 224 23.33 6.64 18.25
CA PRO A 224 24.09 5.44 18.57
C PRO A 224 23.21 4.36 19.21
N GLY A 225 23.29 3.13 18.72
CA GLY A 225 22.49 2.02 19.22
C GLY A 225 21.00 2.08 18.89
N HIS A 226 20.55 2.93 17.95
CA HIS A 226 19.13 3.09 17.62
C HIS A 226 18.45 1.73 17.32
N MET A 227 19.05 0.91 16.44
CA MET A 227 18.44 -0.38 16.10
C MET A 227 18.44 -1.37 17.27
N HIS A 228 19.44 -1.32 18.16
CA HIS A 228 19.45 -2.16 19.36
C HIS A 228 18.26 -1.86 20.27
N VAL A 229 17.95 -0.59 20.48
CA VAL A 229 16.81 -0.18 21.31
C VAL A 229 15.50 -0.68 20.70
N LEU A 230 15.27 -0.43 19.41
CA LEU A 230 14.02 -0.84 18.74
C LEU A 230 13.84 -2.35 18.70
N LEU A 231 14.91 -3.10 18.44
CA LEU A 231 14.84 -4.57 18.42
C LEU A 231 14.65 -5.13 19.84
N ALA A 232 15.23 -4.51 20.87
CA ALA A 232 14.97 -4.88 22.25
C ALA A 232 13.52 -4.57 22.68
N GLU A 233 12.96 -3.43 22.26
CA GLU A 233 11.55 -3.09 22.49
C GLU A 233 10.60 -4.05 21.76
N ALA A 234 11.00 -4.58 20.61
CA ALA A 234 10.29 -5.62 19.87
C ALA A 234 10.60 -7.05 20.38
N GLU A 235 11.24 -7.19 21.54
CA GLU A 235 11.55 -8.47 22.20
C GLU A 235 12.44 -9.43 21.40
N VAL A 236 13.28 -8.90 20.49
CA VAL A 236 14.27 -9.73 19.78
C VAL A 236 15.37 -10.17 20.74
N GLU A 237 15.61 -11.48 20.77
CA GLU A 237 16.64 -12.08 21.62
C GLU A 237 18.05 -11.53 21.31
N TYR A 238 18.77 -11.13 22.36
CA TYR A 238 20.09 -10.52 22.24
C TYR A 238 21.10 -11.40 21.50
N GLU A 239 21.01 -12.73 21.64
CA GLU A 239 21.91 -13.68 20.96
C GLU A 239 21.78 -13.67 19.43
N LYS A 240 20.67 -13.12 18.90
CA LYS A 240 20.42 -12.96 17.47
C LYS A 240 20.97 -11.63 16.95
N LEU A 241 21.36 -10.70 17.83
CA LEU A 241 21.85 -9.37 17.45
C LEU A 241 23.38 -9.40 17.31
N PHE A 242 23.86 -9.26 16.08
CA PHE A 242 25.27 -9.23 15.77
C PHE A 242 25.72 -7.84 15.33
N GLU A 243 26.84 -7.39 15.88
CA GLU A 243 27.54 -6.21 15.39
C GLU A 243 28.18 -6.49 14.03
N MET A 244 28.27 -5.46 13.18
CA MET A 244 28.83 -5.57 11.82
C MET A 244 30.16 -6.34 11.75
N LYS A 245 31.08 -6.11 12.70
CA LYS A 245 32.41 -6.76 12.71
C LYS A 245 32.34 -8.27 12.92
N ASP A 246 31.30 -8.76 13.58
CA ASP A 246 31.16 -10.16 13.99
C ASP A 246 30.35 -10.98 12.98
N ILE A 247 29.63 -10.32 12.06
CA ILE A 247 28.74 -10.96 11.08
C ILE A 247 29.14 -10.73 9.62
N ASN A 248 30.03 -9.77 9.32
CA ASN A 248 30.31 -9.41 7.93
C ASN A 248 30.88 -10.56 7.08
N ASP A 249 31.69 -11.43 7.68
CA ASP A 249 32.29 -12.58 6.98
C ASP A 249 31.26 -13.68 6.65
N ASP A 250 30.06 -13.62 7.23
CA ASP A 250 29.00 -14.61 7.03
C ASP A 250 28.07 -14.27 5.85
N PHE A 251 28.09 -13.03 5.32
CA PHE A 251 27.18 -12.62 4.25
C PHE A 251 27.35 -13.46 2.99
N ALA A 252 28.59 -13.77 2.58
CA ALA A 252 28.87 -14.56 1.39
C ALA A 252 28.34 -16.01 1.47
N ALA A 253 28.14 -16.53 2.68
CA ALA A 253 27.58 -17.86 2.95
C ALA A 253 26.09 -17.82 3.35
N THR A 254 25.45 -16.65 3.31
CA THR A 254 24.04 -16.48 3.68
C THR A 254 23.16 -16.53 2.44
N ASP A 255 22.08 -17.32 2.50
CA ASP A 255 21.20 -17.56 1.37
C ASP A 255 20.38 -16.31 1.00
N ALA A 256 19.81 -15.63 1.99
CA ALA A 256 19.02 -14.42 1.80
C ALA A 256 19.33 -13.34 2.84
N VAL A 257 19.45 -12.10 2.39
CA VAL A 257 19.51 -10.92 3.25
C VAL A 257 18.24 -10.10 3.07
N LEU A 258 17.62 -9.70 4.17
CA LEU A 258 16.49 -8.77 4.17
C LEU A 258 16.94 -7.41 4.73
N VAL A 259 17.07 -6.41 3.86
CA VAL A 259 17.36 -5.03 4.24
C VAL A 259 16.03 -4.32 4.50
N VAL A 260 15.85 -3.78 5.71
CA VAL A 260 14.61 -3.10 6.12
C VAL A 260 14.91 -1.65 6.47
N GLY A 261 14.58 -0.73 5.56
CA GLY A 261 14.77 0.71 5.76
C GLY A 261 16.24 1.14 5.88
N ALA A 262 17.19 0.39 5.32
CA ALA A 262 18.61 0.72 5.34
C ALA A 262 19.09 1.09 3.93
N CYS A 263 19.91 2.15 3.82
CA CYS A 263 20.49 2.60 2.55
C CYS A 263 22.00 2.73 2.67
N ASP A 264 22.51 3.79 3.31
CA ASP A 264 23.95 4.09 3.34
C ASP A 264 24.79 2.97 3.96
N VAL A 265 24.29 2.32 5.02
CA VAL A 265 25.01 1.28 5.77
C VAL A 265 25.17 -0.04 5.00
N VAL A 266 24.49 -0.21 3.87
CA VAL A 266 24.62 -1.35 2.95
C VAL A 266 25.15 -0.92 1.57
N ASN A 267 25.49 0.37 1.39
CA ASN A 267 25.78 0.94 0.07
C ASN A 267 27.20 0.56 -0.41
N PRO A 268 27.35 -0.26 -1.47
CA PRO A 268 28.66 -0.69 -1.97
C PRO A 268 29.53 0.46 -2.51
N ALA A 269 28.95 1.62 -2.83
CA ALA A 269 29.71 2.79 -3.26
C ALA A 269 30.73 3.24 -2.20
N ALA A 270 30.46 2.98 -0.91
CA ALA A 270 31.40 3.28 0.17
C ALA A 270 32.76 2.57 0.02
N ILE A 271 32.80 1.38 -0.60
CA ILE A 271 34.04 0.60 -0.78
C ILE A 271 34.51 0.51 -2.24
N ARG A 272 33.64 0.83 -3.21
CA ARG A 272 33.94 0.74 -4.66
C ARG A 272 34.21 2.10 -5.31
N THR A 273 33.76 3.20 -4.72
CA THR A 273 33.76 4.51 -5.35
C THR A 273 34.48 5.54 -4.47
N GLU A 274 35.67 5.96 -4.92
CA GLU A 274 36.41 7.05 -4.28
C GLU A 274 35.74 8.41 -4.49
N GLY A 275 35.95 9.34 -3.55
CA GLY A 275 35.52 10.73 -3.69
C GLY A 275 34.06 11.00 -3.35
N THR A 276 33.30 9.99 -2.91
CA THR A 276 31.94 10.17 -2.36
C THR A 276 31.98 10.49 -0.86
N PRO A 277 30.95 11.15 -0.29
CA PRO A 277 30.85 11.38 1.16
C PRO A 277 30.92 10.12 2.04
N ILE A 278 30.66 8.94 1.48
CA ILE A 278 30.69 7.64 2.16
C ILE A 278 31.93 6.80 1.81
N SER A 279 32.85 7.33 0.99
CA SER A 279 34.07 6.63 0.61
C SER A 279 34.91 6.24 1.84
N GLY A 280 35.19 4.95 1.99
CA GLY A 280 35.93 4.38 3.12
C GLY A 280 35.08 4.08 4.36
N MET A 281 33.78 4.40 4.36
CA MET A 281 32.87 4.00 5.42
C MET A 281 32.74 2.46 5.43
N PRO A 282 32.98 1.78 6.56
CA PRO A 282 32.63 0.37 6.70
C PRO A 282 31.13 0.19 6.43
N ILE A 283 30.76 -0.91 5.77
CA ILE A 283 29.36 -1.25 5.46
C ILE A 283 29.07 -2.70 5.85
N LEU A 284 27.80 -3.02 5.99
CA LEU A 284 27.33 -4.40 5.97
C LEU A 284 27.38 -4.93 4.54
N ARG A 285 28.08 -6.04 4.30
CA ARG A 285 28.32 -6.59 2.96
C ARG A 285 27.14 -7.40 2.43
N ALA A 286 25.93 -6.87 2.59
CA ALA A 286 24.67 -7.50 2.15
C ALA A 286 24.72 -7.96 0.68
N HIS A 287 25.39 -7.18 -0.18
CA HIS A 287 25.58 -7.48 -1.60
C HIS A 287 26.34 -8.78 -1.88
N GLU A 288 27.02 -9.39 -0.90
CA GLU A 288 27.74 -10.66 -1.07
C GLU A 288 26.81 -11.89 -0.93
N ALA A 289 25.61 -11.73 -0.35
CA ALA A 289 24.67 -12.83 -0.13
C ALA A 289 24.06 -13.39 -1.42
N GLY A 290 23.42 -14.56 -1.31
CA GLY A 290 22.76 -15.25 -2.43
C GLY A 290 21.63 -14.43 -3.06
N ALA A 291 20.72 -13.92 -2.23
CA ALA A 291 19.67 -12.97 -2.61
C ALA A 291 19.63 -11.79 -1.63
N VAL A 292 19.29 -10.60 -2.12
CA VAL A 292 19.16 -9.39 -1.29
C VAL A 292 17.78 -8.78 -1.48
N ILE A 293 16.91 -8.90 -0.50
CA ILE A 293 15.57 -8.33 -0.51
C ILE A 293 15.64 -6.95 0.16
N VAL A 294 15.17 -5.91 -0.53
CA VAL A 294 15.21 -4.52 -0.03
C VAL A 294 13.81 -4.01 0.20
N ALA A 295 13.42 -3.88 1.47
CA ALA A 295 12.17 -3.29 1.93
C ALA A 295 12.40 -1.83 2.34
N ASN A 296 12.44 -0.94 1.34
CA ASN A 296 12.65 0.50 1.50
C ASN A 296 11.53 1.30 0.83
N LEU A 297 11.37 2.57 1.20
CA LEU A 297 10.31 3.42 0.64
C LEU A 297 10.40 3.61 -0.88
N ASP A 298 11.61 3.90 -1.36
CA ASP A 298 11.92 4.13 -2.77
C ASP A 298 13.42 3.87 -3.03
N GLU A 299 13.87 4.16 -4.26
CA GLU A 299 15.27 4.03 -4.68
C GLU A 299 16.16 5.24 -4.32
N LYS A 300 15.60 6.27 -3.68
CA LYS A 300 16.33 7.53 -3.47
C LYS A 300 17.49 7.35 -2.48
N PRO A 301 18.54 8.18 -2.61
CA PRO A 301 19.65 8.17 -1.66
C PRO A 301 19.23 8.34 -0.20
N GLY A 302 20.05 7.76 0.66
CA GLY A 302 19.95 7.91 2.11
C GLY A 302 20.44 9.28 2.60
N TYR A 303 20.98 9.31 3.81
CA TYR A 303 21.47 10.54 4.42
C TYR A 303 22.69 11.11 3.68
N SER A 304 23.50 10.24 3.08
CA SER A 304 24.70 10.62 2.34
C SER A 304 24.42 11.41 1.05
N GLY A 305 23.22 11.28 0.48
CA GLY A 305 22.89 11.81 -0.85
C GLY A 305 23.57 11.05 -2.00
N VAL A 306 24.16 9.88 -1.75
CA VAL A 306 24.83 9.04 -2.76
C VAL A 306 23.89 7.92 -3.17
N ASP A 307 23.70 7.74 -4.48
CA ASP A 307 22.93 6.62 -5.04
C ASP A 307 23.50 5.28 -4.57
N ASN A 308 22.66 4.25 -4.49
CA ASN A 308 23.05 2.95 -3.96
C ASN A 308 23.14 1.90 -5.09
N PRO A 309 24.35 1.54 -5.56
CA PRO A 309 24.53 0.54 -6.61
C PRO A 309 24.02 -0.86 -6.24
N LEU A 310 23.69 -1.11 -4.96
CA LEU A 310 23.01 -2.34 -4.57
C LEU A 310 21.66 -2.50 -5.27
N TYR A 311 20.96 -1.40 -5.58
CA TYR A 311 19.64 -1.47 -6.21
C TYR A 311 19.69 -1.90 -7.68
N ASP A 312 20.85 -1.77 -8.31
CA ASP A 312 21.12 -2.27 -9.66
C ASP A 312 21.68 -3.70 -9.67
N ASP A 313 21.95 -4.30 -8.51
CA ASP A 313 22.48 -5.67 -8.44
C ASP A 313 21.42 -6.67 -8.91
N PRO A 314 21.73 -7.60 -9.85
CA PRO A 314 20.77 -8.59 -10.33
C PRO A 314 20.20 -9.51 -9.22
N LYS A 315 20.90 -9.62 -8.08
CA LYS A 315 20.46 -10.37 -6.89
C LYS A 315 19.52 -9.56 -6.00
N ALA A 316 19.38 -8.26 -6.24
CA ALA A 316 18.51 -7.40 -5.47
C ALA A 316 17.04 -7.55 -5.89
N LEU A 317 16.17 -7.74 -4.92
CA LEU A 317 14.72 -7.83 -5.05
C LEU A 317 14.11 -6.63 -4.33
N LEU A 318 13.66 -5.64 -5.09
CA LEU A 318 13.24 -4.34 -4.57
C LEU A 318 11.75 -4.36 -4.24
N LEU A 319 11.44 -4.29 -2.95
CA LEU A 319 10.08 -4.21 -2.40
C LEU A 319 9.84 -2.77 -1.94
N PHE A 320 9.55 -1.89 -2.91
CA PHE A 320 9.29 -0.49 -2.59
C PHE A 320 7.94 -0.28 -1.88
N GLY A 321 7.94 0.67 -0.95
CA GLY A 321 6.80 1.03 -0.11
C GLY A 321 7.19 1.18 1.35
N ASP A 322 6.21 1.52 2.20
CA ASP A 322 6.43 1.61 3.63
C ASP A 322 7.06 0.30 4.19
N ALA A 323 8.04 0.42 5.08
CA ALA A 323 8.81 -0.72 5.57
C ALA A 323 7.95 -1.69 6.40
N LYS A 324 6.93 -1.19 7.09
CA LYS A 324 5.99 -2.01 7.85
C LYS A 324 5.11 -2.81 6.91
N ASP A 325 4.52 -2.14 5.92
CA ASP A 325 3.60 -2.75 4.95
C ASP A 325 4.30 -3.80 4.06
N THR A 326 5.54 -3.53 3.66
CA THR A 326 6.34 -4.47 2.86
C THR A 326 6.69 -5.74 3.65
N VAL A 327 7.09 -5.59 4.92
CA VAL A 327 7.35 -6.72 5.82
C VAL A 327 6.08 -7.51 6.12
N GLU A 328 4.94 -6.83 6.36
CA GLU A 328 3.65 -7.45 6.58
C GLU A 328 3.23 -8.34 5.38
N ARG A 329 3.41 -7.83 4.15
CA ARG A 329 3.14 -8.60 2.93
C ARG A 329 4.02 -9.85 2.81
N LEU A 330 5.27 -9.79 3.27
CA LEU A 330 6.14 -10.97 3.31
C LEU A 330 5.65 -12.00 4.33
N ILE A 331 5.21 -11.55 5.50
CA ILE A 331 4.66 -12.43 6.55
C ILE A 331 3.43 -13.17 6.02
N VAL A 332 2.45 -12.42 5.52
CA VAL A 332 1.21 -13.00 4.96
C VAL A 332 1.54 -13.98 3.84
N GLY A 333 2.40 -13.61 2.89
CA GLY A 333 2.77 -14.50 1.78
C GLY A 333 3.47 -15.78 2.23
N LEU A 334 4.28 -15.72 3.28
CA LEU A 334 4.93 -16.92 3.83
C LEU A 334 3.94 -17.79 4.61
N GLU A 335 2.99 -17.21 5.35
CA GLU A 335 1.92 -17.93 6.06
C GLU A 335 1.02 -18.70 5.08
N SER A 336 0.55 -18.06 4.01
CA SER A 336 -0.26 -18.74 2.99
C SER A 336 0.47 -19.89 2.28
N ALA A 337 1.79 -19.82 2.14
CA ALA A 337 2.59 -20.89 1.53
C ALA A 337 2.75 -22.15 2.42
N ALA A 338 2.40 -22.09 3.71
CA ALA A 338 2.49 -23.23 4.63
C ALA A 338 1.20 -24.06 4.72
N GLU A 339 0.09 -23.57 4.18
CA GLU A 339 -1.21 -24.26 4.20
C GLU A 339 -1.48 -25.09 2.92
N GLY A 340 -0.59 -25.02 1.93
CA GLY A 340 -0.64 -25.80 0.68
C GLY A 340 0.43 -26.89 0.62
#